data_AF-X6EL22-F1
#
_entry.id   AF-X6EL22-F1
#
_cell.length_a   1.000
_cell.length_b   1.000
_cell.length_c   1.000
_cell.angle_alpha   90.00
_cell.angle_beta   90.00
_cell.angle_gamma   90.00
#
_symmetry.space_group_name_H-M   'P 1'
#
loop_
_entity.id
_entity.type
_entity.pdbx_description
1 polymer ?
#
loop_
_entity_poly.entity_id
_entity_poly.type
_entity_poly.pdbx_seq_one_letter_code
_entity_poly.pdbx_strand_id
1 'polypeptide(L)'
;MAALANLHPERSAFAVVYFREMAGFLRSFTQELVKHGWADSFATETYIVRLRSFAEDPARHNLGNYRQIAERCATAFGRSRTVFVAYNNVLDQGVDLFTHFWENVVGIPTRGMDISNPFPNRHVGFETLETNRMLNVALLNIGEVPGPWVHRWLLENTCAIKAEVPELAGLRSFRNSMAIRSDSEHFLAVERDLADHYGAHFLNASGRGRIFASTHESKLEWADIEEFGAAHPNAVKKLNSLARKCAKEALRD
;
A
#
# COMPACT_ATOMS: atom_id res chain seq x y z
N MET A 1 -2.19 28.35 4.22
CA MET A 1 -1.18 28.07 5.25
C MET A 1 0.15 28.61 4.78
N ALA A 2 0.97 29.20 5.65
CA ALA A 2 2.34 29.56 5.27
C ALA A 2 3.16 28.27 5.06
N ALA A 3 3.99 28.22 4.02
CA ALA A 3 4.80 27.04 3.74
C ALA A 3 5.86 26.79 4.83
N LEU A 4 6.16 25.53 5.11
CA LEU A 4 7.15 25.15 6.13
C LEU A 4 8.54 25.72 5.90
N ALA A 5 9.01 25.78 4.65
CA ALA A 5 10.27 26.45 4.31
C ALA A 5 10.29 27.92 4.75
N ASN A 6 9.14 28.61 4.65
CA ASN A 6 9.00 30.00 5.08
C ASN A 6 8.89 30.14 6.61
N LEU A 7 8.42 29.09 7.30
CA LEU A 7 8.38 29.05 8.77
C LEU A 7 9.75 28.75 9.38
N HIS A 8 10.66 28.14 8.61
CA HIS A 8 12.00 27.74 9.07
C HIS A 8 13.10 28.01 8.03
N PRO A 9 13.34 29.27 7.64
CA PRO A 9 14.25 29.65 6.54
C PRO A 9 15.72 29.28 6.81
N GLU A 10 16.11 29.14 8.08
CA GLU A 10 17.49 28.86 8.52
C GLU A 10 17.91 27.39 8.36
N ARG A 11 17.06 26.51 7.82
CA ARG A 11 17.26 25.06 7.89
C ARG A 11 17.53 24.45 6.53
N SER A 12 18.72 23.86 6.36
CA SER A 12 19.14 23.20 5.12
C SER A 12 18.50 21.81 4.87
N ALA A 13 17.94 21.17 5.90
CA ALA A 13 17.27 19.87 5.78
C ALA A 13 16.17 19.68 6.85
N PHE A 14 15.08 19.02 6.46
CA PHE A 14 13.98 18.63 7.32
C PHE A 14 13.45 17.25 6.90
N ALA A 15 12.86 16.51 7.85
CA ALA A 15 12.17 15.25 7.57
C ALA A 15 10.67 15.49 7.52
N VAL A 16 10.01 14.94 6.50
CA VAL A 16 8.54 14.92 6.41
C VAL A 16 8.07 13.48 6.38
N VAL A 17 7.20 13.13 7.31
CA VAL A 17 6.64 11.78 7.42
C VAL A 17 5.13 11.85 7.28
N TYR A 18 4.62 11.16 6.26
CA TYR A 18 3.19 10.99 6.05
C TYR A 18 2.72 9.73 6.77
N PHE A 19 1.88 9.90 7.78
CA PHE A 19 1.19 8.79 8.43
C PHE A 19 -0.15 8.58 7.75
N ARG A 20 -0.43 7.34 7.34
CA ARG A 20 -1.71 6.92 6.78
C ARG A 20 -2.53 6.26 7.87
N GLU A 21 -3.85 6.35 7.81
CA GLU A 21 -4.68 5.54 8.70
C GLU A 21 -4.47 4.04 8.43
N MET A 22 -4.60 3.22 9.48
CA MET A 22 -4.10 1.85 9.47
C MET A 22 -4.85 0.90 8.53
N ALA A 23 -6.16 1.09 8.32
CA ALA A 23 -6.96 0.26 7.42
C ALA A 23 -6.54 0.44 5.96
N GLY A 24 -6.37 1.69 5.53
CA GLY A 24 -5.88 2.06 4.21
C GLY A 24 -4.41 1.72 4.03
N PHE A 25 -3.60 1.85 5.08
CA PHE A 25 -2.22 1.36 5.08
C PHE A 25 -2.17 -0.15 4.82
N LEU A 26 -2.93 -0.96 5.57
CA LEU A 26 -2.96 -2.41 5.42
C LEU A 26 -3.36 -2.86 4.02
N ARG A 27 -4.40 -2.24 3.44
CA ARG A 27 -4.79 -2.51 2.06
C ARG A 27 -3.67 -2.19 1.08
N SER A 28 -3.06 -1.01 1.21
CA SER A 28 -1.97 -0.58 0.32
C SER A 28 -0.73 -1.48 0.45
N PHE A 29 -0.36 -1.82 1.68
CA PHE A 29 0.78 -2.67 2.00
C PHE A 29 0.61 -4.05 1.37
N THR A 30 -0.57 -4.63 1.51
CA THR A 30 -0.93 -5.92 0.93
C THR A 30 -0.83 -5.92 -0.60
N GLN A 31 -1.32 -4.87 -1.26
CA GLN A 31 -1.17 -4.74 -2.71
C GLN A 31 0.30 -4.69 -3.12
N GLU A 32 1.11 -3.96 -2.33
CA GLU A 32 2.54 -3.81 -2.61
C GLU A 32 3.29 -5.13 -2.44
N LEU A 33 2.99 -5.92 -1.41
CA LEU A 33 3.58 -7.24 -1.23
C LEU A 33 3.38 -8.12 -2.47
N VAL A 34 2.16 -8.19 -3.00
CA VAL A 34 1.85 -8.97 -4.21
C VAL A 34 2.60 -8.45 -5.43
N LYS A 35 2.68 -7.12 -5.62
CA LYS A 35 3.50 -6.53 -6.70
C LYS A 35 4.96 -6.92 -6.59
N HIS A 36 5.47 -7.07 -5.37
CA HIS A 36 6.86 -7.43 -5.06
C HIS A 36 7.12 -8.94 -4.98
N GLY A 37 6.25 -9.77 -5.55
CA GLY A 37 6.48 -11.20 -5.68
C GLY A 37 5.84 -12.05 -4.59
N TRP A 38 5.04 -11.46 -3.69
CA TRP A 38 4.30 -12.26 -2.72
C TRP A 38 3.35 -13.23 -3.43
N ALA A 39 3.49 -14.51 -3.10
CA ALA A 39 2.73 -15.60 -3.69
C ALA A 39 1.73 -16.25 -2.72
N ASP A 40 1.93 -16.14 -1.41
CA ASP A 40 1.06 -16.82 -0.45
C ASP A 40 -0.39 -16.35 -0.58
N SER A 41 -1.30 -17.30 -0.39
CA SER A 41 -2.72 -17.03 -0.27
C SER A 41 -3.03 -16.49 1.13
N PHE A 42 -4.01 -15.58 1.20
CA PHE A 42 -4.65 -15.24 2.47
C PHE A 42 -5.53 -16.38 2.98
N ALA A 43 -5.60 -17.52 2.29
CA ALA A 43 -6.12 -18.77 2.85
C ALA A 43 -5.02 -19.60 3.54
N THR A 44 -3.74 -19.26 3.37
CA THR A 44 -2.67 -19.91 4.14
C THR A 44 -2.73 -19.44 5.59
N GLU A 45 -2.74 -20.40 6.52
CA GLU A 45 -2.81 -20.14 7.97
C GLU A 45 -1.75 -19.12 8.39
N THR A 46 -0.53 -19.22 7.84
CA THR A 46 0.59 -18.31 8.09
C THR A 46 0.27 -16.85 7.80
N TYR A 47 -0.45 -16.54 6.70
CA TYR A 47 -0.72 -15.16 6.33
C TYR A 47 -1.95 -14.58 7.00
N ILE A 48 -3.02 -15.38 7.18
CA ILE A 48 -4.15 -14.97 8.05
C ILE A 48 -3.62 -14.64 9.43
N VAL A 49 -2.76 -15.49 10.00
CA VAL A 49 -2.18 -15.27 11.32
C VAL A 49 -1.33 -13.99 11.33
N ARG A 50 -0.54 -13.69 10.29
CA ARG A 50 0.25 -12.45 10.22
C ARG A 50 -0.62 -11.20 10.09
N LEU A 51 -1.59 -11.19 9.19
CA LEU A 51 -2.49 -10.03 9.02
C LEU A 51 -3.42 -9.84 10.21
N ARG A 52 -3.93 -10.94 10.76
CA ARG A 52 -4.72 -10.93 11.99
C ARG A 52 -3.87 -10.45 13.16
N SER A 53 -2.65 -10.96 13.33
CA SER A 53 -1.70 -10.47 14.33
C SER A 53 -1.41 -8.97 14.16
N PHE A 54 -1.31 -8.48 12.92
CA PHE A 54 -1.16 -7.04 12.68
C PHE A 54 -2.43 -6.26 13.05
N ALA A 55 -3.61 -6.79 12.74
CA ALA A 55 -4.88 -6.15 13.08
C ALA A 55 -5.16 -6.16 14.61
N GLU A 56 -4.72 -7.21 15.32
CA GLU A 56 -4.88 -7.40 16.76
C GLU A 56 -3.81 -6.68 17.59
N ASP A 57 -2.57 -6.57 17.09
CA ASP A 57 -1.51 -5.83 17.77
C ASP A 57 -0.58 -5.12 16.76
N PRO A 58 -1.06 -4.04 16.12
CA PRO A 58 -0.27 -3.28 15.13
C PRO A 58 1.02 -2.71 15.73
N ALA A 59 1.04 -2.39 17.03
CA ALA A 59 2.19 -1.76 17.70
C ALA A 59 3.38 -2.72 17.84
N ARG A 60 3.17 -4.04 17.78
CA ARG A 60 4.26 -5.04 17.73
C ARG A 60 4.96 -5.11 16.38
N HIS A 61 4.35 -4.59 15.32
CA HIS A 61 4.92 -4.64 13.98
C HIS A 61 5.68 -3.35 13.68
N ASN A 62 6.89 -3.48 13.13
CA ASN A 62 7.75 -2.33 12.79
C ASN A 62 7.04 -1.29 11.91
N LEU A 63 6.10 -1.72 11.06
CA LEU A 63 5.34 -0.86 10.17
C LEU A 63 4.06 -0.30 10.80
N GLY A 64 3.53 -0.92 11.84
CA GLY A 64 2.33 -0.48 12.57
C GLY A 64 2.64 0.34 13.82
N ASN A 65 3.89 0.30 14.32
CA ASN A 65 4.35 1.09 15.45
C ASN A 65 4.67 2.54 15.05
N TYR A 66 3.64 3.34 14.83
CA TYR A 66 3.80 4.72 14.34
C TYR A 66 4.56 5.61 15.32
N ARG A 67 4.42 5.39 16.63
CA ARG A 67 5.22 6.10 17.63
C ARG A 67 6.70 5.83 17.44
N GLN A 68 7.11 4.57 17.30
CA GLN A 68 8.52 4.23 17.10
C GLN A 68 9.06 4.85 15.80
N ILE A 69 8.27 4.86 14.73
CA ILE A 69 8.64 5.52 13.46
C ILE A 69 8.83 7.03 13.68
N ALA A 70 7.87 7.70 14.31
CA ALA A 70 7.93 9.12 14.63
C ALA A 70 9.16 9.45 15.51
N GLU A 71 9.43 8.62 16.52
CA GLU A 71 10.54 8.77 17.44
C GLU A 71 11.90 8.63 16.75
N ARG A 72 12.05 7.67 15.83
CA ARG A 72 13.27 7.52 15.03
C ARG A 72 13.55 8.75 14.18
N CYS A 73 12.53 9.27 13.48
CA CYS A 73 12.67 10.48 12.66
C CYS A 73 12.98 11.70 13.54
N ALA A 74 12.24 11.87 14.63
CA ALA A 74 12.43 12.99 15.56
C ALA A 74 13.81 12.95 16.26
N THR A 75 14.36 11.77 16.51
CA THR A 75 15.70 11.62 17.10
C THR A 75 16.78 11.93 16.06
N ALA A 76 16.64 11.44 14.83
CA ALA A 76 17.64 11.61 13.78
C ALA A 76 17.73 13.06 13.28
N PHE A 77 16.58 13.72 13.06
CA PHE A 77 16.54 15.08 12.49
C PHE A 77 16.34 16.16 13.56
N GLY A 78 15.91 15.78 14.76
CA GLY A 78 15.42 16.68 15.79
C GLY A 78 13.92 16.94 15.66
N ARG A 79 13.20 16.97 16.79
CA ARG A 79 11.75 17.23 16.85
C ARG A 79 11.34 18.50 16.12
N SER A 80 12.12 19.58 16.27
CA SER A 80 11.82 20.85 15.64
C SER A 80 11.93 20.78 14.11
N ARG A 81 12.73 19.87 13.56
CA ARG A 81 13.00 19.69 12.11
C ARG A 81 12.26 18.49 11.50
N THR A 82 11.35 17.89 12.25
CA THR A 82 10.54 16.77 11.79
C THR A 82 9.09 17.23 11.71
N VAL A 83 8.49 16.98 10.55
CA VAL A 83 7.13 17.37 10.23
C VAL A 83 6.32 16.11 10.03
N PHE A 84 5.20 16.01 10.75
CA PHE A 84 4.27 14.92 10.56
C PHE A 84 3.04 15.40 9.80
N VAL A 85 2.56 14.56 8.89
CA VAL A 85 1.39 14.85 8.07
C VAL A 85 0.43 13.68 8.16
N ALA A 86 -0.83 13.98 8.45
CA ALA A 86 -1.92 13.02 8.34
C ALA A 86 -2.29 12.88 6.87
N TYR A 87 -1.82 11.80 6.24
CA TYR A 87 -1.99 11.50 4.82
C TYR A 87 -3.45 11.56 4.38
N ASN A 88 -4.34 10.87 5.11
CA ASN A 88 -5.75 10.80 4.76
C ASN A 88 -6.43 12.17 4.85
N ASN A 89 -6.05 13.01 5.81
CA ASN A 89 -6.64 14.34 5.94
C ASN A 89 -6.30 15.23 4.72
N VAL A 90 -5.16 14.99 4.05
CA VAL A 90 -4.84 15.67 2.77
C VAL A 90 -5.75 15.17 1.66
N LEU A 91 -5.88 13.84 1.52
CA LEU A 91 -6.70 13.23 0.47
C LEU A 91 -8.19 13.53 0.64
N ASP A 92 -8.71 13.52 1.87
CA ASP A 92 -10.11 13.81 2.18
C ASP A 92 -10.50 15.25 1.80
N GLN A 93 -9.52 16.15 1.69
CA GLN A 93 -9.72 17.52 1.21
C GLN A 93 -9.67 17.63 -0.33
N GLY A 94 -9.48 16.51 -1.04
CA GLY A 94 -9.31 16.48 -2.49
C GLY A 94 -7.96 17.02 -2.96
N VAL A 95 -6.98 17.14 -2.06
CA VAL A 95 -5.65 17.66 -2.38
C VAL A 95 -4.73 16.50 -2.77
N ASP A 96 -4.04 16.64 -3.89
CA ASP A 96 -3.00 15.70 -4.31
C ASP A 96 -1.75 15.83 -3.41
N LEU A 97 -1.10 14.71 -3.10
CA LEU A 97 0.04 14.68 -2.18
C LEU A 97 1.28 15.38 -2.73
N PHE A 98 1.50 15.32 -4.05
CA PHE A 98 2.59 16.03 -4.70
C PHE A 98 2.35 17.53 -4.59
N THR A 99 1.13 17.99 -4.90
CA THR A 99 0.74 19.40 -4.71
C THR A 99 0.90 19.83 -3.25
N HIS A 100 0.40 19.04 -2.30
CA HIS A 100 0.54 19.33 -0.87
C HIS A 100 2.02 19.43 -0.46
N PHE A 101 2.86 18.51 -0.90
CA PHE A 101 4.28 18.54 -0.55
C PHE A 101 4.96 19.81 -1.10
N TRP A 102 4.80 20.12 -2.37
CA TRP A 102 5.48 21.29 -2.95
C TRP A 102 4.96 22.60 -2.39
N GLU A 103 3.64 22.78 -2.27
CA GLU A 103 3.08 24.07 -1.87
C GLU A 103 3.11 24.28 -0.35
N ASN A 104 2.79 23.24 0.43
CA ASN A 104 2.65 23.38 1.88
C ASN A 104 3.94 23.05 2.64
N VAL A 105 4.75 22.12 2.13
CA VAL A 105 6.02 21.75 2.77
C VAL A 105 7.16 22.61 2.21
N VAL A 106 7.40 22.54 0.90
CA VAL A 106 8.56 23.23 0.29
C VAL A 106 8.29 24.72 0.06
N GLY A 107 7.03 25.11 -0.17
CA GLY A 107 6.66 26.49 -0.47
C GLY A 107 6.84 26.91 -1.92
N ILE A 108 6.86 25.95 -2.84
CA ILE A 108 6.97 26.21 -4.27
C ILE A 108 5.58 26.02 -4.89
N PRO A 109 5.02 27.06 -5.55
CA PRO A 109 3.76 26.93 -6.28
C PRO A 109 3.85 25.87 -7.38
N THR A 110 2.86 24.99 -7.48
CA THR A 110 2.82 23.96 -8.54
C THR A 110 2.14 24.44 -9.82
N ARG A 111 1.61 25.67 -9.82
CA ARG A 111 0.96 26.27 -10.99
C ARG A 111 1.93 26.33 -12.18
N GLY A 112 1.61 25.58 -13.24
CA GLY A 112 2.42 25.51 -14.46
C GLY A 112 3.47 24.40 -14.45
N MET A 113 3.55 23.60 -13.38
CA MET A 113 4.31 22.35 -13.40
C MET A 113 3.53 21.28 -14.16
N ASP A 114 4.23 20.49 -14.97
CA ASP A 114 3.67 19.27 -15.51
C ASP A 114 3.63 18.21 -14.41
N ILE A 115 2.48 18.15 -13.73
CA ILE A 115 2.18 17.15 -12.70
C ILE A 115 1.50 15.91 -13.30
N SER A 116 1.47 15.78 -14.63
CA SER A 116 0.97 14.56 -15.24
C SER A 116 1.87 13.41 -14.79
N ASN A 117 1.29 12.47 -14.04
CA ASN A 117 2.03 11.29 -13.61
C ASN A 117 2.14 10.34 -14.80
N PRO A 118 3.32 10.15 -15.43
CA PRO A 118 3.47 9.21 -16.54
C PRO A 118 3.25 7.75 -16.09
N PHE A 119 3.36 7.50 -14.78
CA PHE A 119 3.14 6.21 -14.13
C PHE A 119 2.04 6.35 -13.08
N PRO A 120 0.78 6.64 -13.49
CA PRO A 120 -0.29 6.78 -12.54
C PRO A 120 -0.31 5.50 -11.71
N ASN A 121 -0.15 5.64 -10.39
CA ASN A 121 -0.22 4.54 -9.44
C ASN A 121 -1.70 4.14 -9.32
N ARG A 122 -2.27 3.72 -10.46
CA ARG A 122 -3.68 3.37 -10.61
C ARG A 122 -3.91 2.26 -9.62
N HIS A 123 -4.99 2.40 -8.86
CA HIS A 123 -5.46 1.33 -8.01
C HIS A 123 -5.48 0.04 -8.84
N VAL A 124 -4.66 -0.94 -8.43
CA VAL A 124 -4.63 -2.23 -9.11
C VAL A 124 -5.95 -2.90 -8.78
N GLY A 125 -6.76 -3.10 -9.82
CA GLY A 125 -8.03 -3.80 -9.70
C GLY A 125 -7.81 -5.20 -9.14
N PHE A 126 -8.80 -5.71 -8.41
CA PHE A 126 -8.76 -7.03 -7.77
C PHE A 126 -8.26 -8.12 -8.73
N GLU A 127 -8.82 -8.19 -9.93
CA GLU A 127 -8.48 -9.20 -10.94
C GLU A 127 -7.01 -9.11 -11.36
N THR A 128 -6.48 -7.90 -11.56
CA THR A 128 -5.07 -7.70 -11.91
C THR A 128 -4.16 -8.09 -10.74
N LEU A 129 -4.52 -7.71 -9.51
CA LEU A 129 -3.76 -8.05 -8.32
C LEU A 129 -3.67 -9.57 -8.13
N GLU A 130 -4.81 -10.24 -8.22
CA GLU A 130 -4.90 -11.68 -8.01
C GLU A 130 -4.28 -12.46 -9.16
N THR A 131 -4.39 -11.97 -10.41
CA THR A 131 -3.62 -12.52 -11.54
C THR A 131 -2.12 -12.43 -11.27
N ASN A 132 -1.63 -11.30 -10.76
CA ASN A 132 -0.22 -11.15 -10.41
C ASN A 132 0.21 -12.15 -9.33
N ARG A 133 -0.63 -12.33 -8.30
CA ARG A 133 -0.38 -13.30 -7.22
C ARG A 133 -0.32 -14.73 -7.76
N MET A 134 -1.24 -15.11 -8.66
CA MET A 134 -1.23 -16.42 -9.31
C MET A 134 0.02 -16.65 -10.16
N LEU A 135 0.52 -15.61 -10.86
CA LEU A 135 1.78 -15.68 -11.58
C LEU A 135 2.97 -15.87 -10.62
N ASN A 136 2.99 -15.16 -9.49
CA ASN A 136 4.02 -15.34 -8.46
C ASN A 136 4.03 -16.79 -7.93
N VAL A 137 2.86 -17.38 -7.66
CA VAL A 137 2.73 -18.79 -7.26
C VAL A 137 3.26 -19.73 -8.34
N ALA A 138 2.87 -19.51 -9.60
CA ALA A 138 3.31 -20.35 -10.72
C ALA A 138 4.83 -20.31 -10.91
N LEU A 139 5.46 -19.14 -10.70
CA LEU A 139 6.92 -18.98 -10.74
C LEU A 139 7.62 -19.72 -9.60
N LEU A 140 7.14 -19.59 -8.37
CA LEU A 140 7.69 -20.34 -7.23
C LEU A 140 7.62 -21.86 -7.46
N ASN A 141 6.50 -22.35 -8.00
CA ASN A 141 6.31 -23.77 -8.29
C ASN A 141 7.28 -24.33 -9.35
N ILE A 142 7.91 -23.48 -10.17
CA ILE A 142 8.94 -23.87 -11.13
C ILE A 142 10.36 -23.52 -10.66
N GLY A 143 10.53 -23.07 -9.42
CA GLY A 143 11.83 -22.76 -8.81
C GLY A 143 12.34 -21.34 -9.06
N GLU A 144 11.51 -20.45 -9.59
CA GLU A 144 11.86 -19.05 -9.84
C GLU A 144 11.44 -18.15 -8.68
N VAL A 145 12.23 -17.11 -8.39
CA VAL A 145 11.90 -16.12 -7.35
C VAL A 145 11.15 -14.94 -7.97
N PRO A 146 9.84 -14.80 -7.72
CA PRO A 146 9.06 -13.69 -8.25
C PRO A 146 9.49 -12.36 -7.63
N GLY A 147 9.26 -11.27 -8.36
CA GLY A 147 9.58 -9.91 -7.91
C GLY A 147 8.82 -8.85 -8.71
N PRO A 148 9.19 -7.56 -8.58
CA PRO A 148 8.52 -6.45 -9.26
C PRO A 148 8.41 -6.58 -10.79
N TRP A 149 9.34 -7.32 -11.39
CA TRP A 149 9.36 -7.60 -12.83
C TRP A 149 8.13 -8.40 -13.30
N VAL A 150 7.55 -9.26 -12.44
CA VAL A 150 6.34 -10.03 -12.76
C VAL A 150 5.15 -9.07 -12.94
N HIS A 151 5.01 -8.13 -12.01
CA HIS A 151 3.95 -7.13 -12.07
C HIS A 151 4.08 -6.25 -13.32
N ARG A 152 5.30 -5.78 -13.62
CA ARG A 152 5.58 -5.01 -14.83
C ARG A 152 5.19 -5.80 -16.09
N TRP A 153 5.67 -7.04 -16.19
CA TRP A 153 5.38 -7.91 -17.32
C TRP A 153 3.87 -8.15 -17.50
N LEU A 154 3.14 -8.37 -16.40
CA LEU A 154 1.67 -8.49 -16.41
C LEU A 154 1.02 -7.23 -17.00
N LEU A 155 1.44 -6.04 -16.57
CA LEU A 155 0.85 -4.79 -17.08
C LEU A 155 1.08 -4.63 -18.58
N GLU A 156 2.28 -4.95 -19.07
CA GLU A 156 2.65 -4.91 -20.49
C GLU A 156 1.89 -5.95 -21.33
N ASN A 157 1.55 -7.10 -20.74
CA ASN A 157 0.92 -8.23 -21.43
C ASN A 157 -0.57 -8.41 -21.10
N THR A 158 -1.21 -7.46 -20.39
CA THR A 158 -2.56 -7.63 -19.83
C THR A 158 -3.60 -8.03 -20.89
N CYS A 159 -3.58 -7.42 -22.08
CA CYS A 159 -4.53 -7.74 -23.14
C CYS A 159 -4.34 -9.17 -23.66
N ALA A 160 -3.10 -9.61 -23.85
CA ALA A 160 -2.78 -10.95 -24.32
C ALA A 160 -3.17 -12.00 -23.26
N ILE A 161 -2.85 -11.74 -22.00
CA ILE A 161 -3.20 -12.63 -20.87
C ILE A 161 -4.72 -12.80 -20.75
N LYS A 162 -5.49 -11.72 -20.87
CA LYS A 162 -6.96 -11.78 -20.83
C LYS A 162 -7.55 -12.57 -22.00
N ALA A 163 -6.92 -12.50 -23.17
CA ALA A 163 -7.35 -13.30 -24.33
C ALA A 163 -6.98 -14.78 -24.19
N GLU A 164 -5.81 -15.08 -23.62
CA GLU A 164 -5.33 -16.44 -23.45
C GLU A 164 -6.04 -17.15 -22.29
N VAL A 165 -6.31 -16.45 -21.20
CA VAL A 165 -6.95 -16.95 -19.97
C VAL A 165 -8.21 -16.14 -19.62
N PRO A 166 -9.30 -16.27 -20.40
CA PRO A 166 -10.53 -15.51 -20.19
C PRO A 166 -11.18 -15.79 -18.82
N GLU A 167 -10.91 -16.94 -18.22
CA GLU A 167 -11.43 -17.35 -16.90
C GLU A 167 -11.01 -16.38 -15.77
N LEU A 168 -9.90 -15.62 -15.95
CA LEU A 168 -9.46 -14.62 -14.98
C LEU A 168 -10.49 -13.50 -14.75
N ALA A 169 -11.39 -13.25 -15.72
CA ALA A 169 -12.50 -12.32 -15.54
C ALA A 169 -13.50 -12.79 -14.46
N GLY A 170 -13.54 -14.09 -14.18
CA GLY A 170 -14.39 -14.71 -13.16
C GLY A 170 -13.79 -14.76 -11.75
N LEU A 171 -12.58 -14.23 -11.54
CA LEU A 171 -11.89 -14.32 -10.24
C LEU A 171 -12.72 -13.78 -9.06
N ARG A 172 -13.58 -12.78 -9.31
CA ARG A 172 -14.46 -12.22 -8.27
C ARG A 172 -15.45 -13.23 -7.67
N SER A 173 -15.80 -14.29 -8.41
CA SER A 173 -16.69 -15.34 -7.91
C SER A 173 -16.03 -16.18 -6.81
N PHE A 174 -14.70 -16.18 -6.75
CA PHE A 174 -13.89 -16.89 -5.76
C PHE A 174 -13.34 -15.94 -4.68
N ARG A 175 -13.97 -14.77 -4.52
CA ARG A 175 -13.48 -13.71 -3.63
C ARG A 175 -13.82 -14.01 -2.18
N ASN A 176 -12.79 -13.99 -1.35
CA ASN A 176 -12.86 -13.83 0.09
C ASN A 176 -12.56 -12.38 0.49
N SER A 177 -13.03 -11.97 1.67
CA SER A 177 -12.73 -10.64 2.19
C SER A 177 -12.73 -10.58 3.71
N MET A 178 -11.91 -9.67 4.24
CA MET A 178 -11.87 -9.29 5.66
C MET A 178 -12.10 -7.79 5.78
N ALA A 179 -13.11 -7.41 6.56
CA ALA A 179 -13.37 -6.01 6.87
C ALA A 179 -12.30 -5.48 7.83
N ILE A 180 -11.79 -4.29 7.55
CA ILE A 180 -10.83 -3.58 8.38
C ILE A 180 -11.34 -2.17 8.59
N ARG A 181 -11.48 -1.78 9.85
CA ARG A 181 -11.95 -0.45 10.21
C ARG A 181 -10.91 0.25 11.06
N SER A 182 -10.60 1.49 10.70
CA SER A 182 -9.66 2.36 11.42
C SER A 182 -10.15 2.74 12.83
N ASP A 183 -11.43 2.55 13.14
CA ASP A 183 -12.00 2.74 14.48
C ASP A 183 -11.93 1.48 15.36
N SER A 184 -11.23 0.42 14.92
CA SER A 184 -10.94 -0.70 15.80
C SER A 184 -10.12 -0.24 17.02
N GLU A 185 -10.36 -0.87 18.17
CA GLU A 185 -9.70 -0.51 19.43
C GLU A 185 -8.17 -0.48 19.29
N HIS A 186 -7.61 -1.47 18.60
CA HIS A 186 -6.16 -1.59 18.39
C HIS A 186 -5.58 -0.48 17.52
N PHE A 187 -6.27 -0.06 16.45
CA PHE A 187 -5.80 1.04 15.61
C PHE A 187 -5.99 2.40 16.29
N LEU A 188 -7.09 2.58 17.02
CA LEU A 188 -7.31 3.76 17.83
C LEU A 188 -6.25 3.90 18.93
N ALA A 189 -5.81 2.79 19.54
CA ALA A 189 -4.74 2.82 20.53
C ALA A 189 -3.42 3.32 19.92
N VAL A 190 -3.04 2.86 18.73
CA VAL A 190 -1.86 3.36 18.01
C VAL A 190 -2.00 4.85 17.66
N GLU A 191 -3.16 5.26 17.16
CA GLU A 191 -3.39 6.67 16.82
C GLU A 191 -3.33 7.56 18.06
N ARG A 192 -3.93 7.14 19.18
CA ARG A 192 -3.90 7.89 20.44
C ARG A 192 -2.49 8.00 20.99
N ASP A 193 -1.73 6.91 21.04
CA ASP A 193 -0.33 6.95 21.50
C ASP A 193 0.52 7.89 20.62
N LEU A 194 0.31 7.88 19.31
CA LEU A 194 0.93 8.84 18.39
C LEU A 194 0.48 10.28 18.64
N ALA A 195 -0.82 10.52 18.86
CA ALA A 195 -1.38 11.84 19.13
C ALA A 195 -0.88 12.43 20.46
N ASP A 196 -0.81 11.62 21.51
CA ASP A 196 -0.38 12.03 22.84
C ASP A 196 1.09 12.49 22.84
N HIS A 197 1.94 11.81 22.07
CA HIS A 197 3.38 12.13 22.01
C HIS A 197 3.74 13.16 20.95
N TYR A 198 3.04 13.16 19.82
CA TYR A 198 3.45 13.92 18.63
C TYR A 198 2.33 14.71 17.97
N GLY A 199 1.10 14.73 18.49
CA GLY A 199 -0.04 15.40 17.86
C GLY A 199 0.18 16.88 17.57
N ALA A 200 0.90 17.59 18.44
CA ALA A 200 1.26 19.00 18.23
C ALA A 200 2.26 19.23 17.08
N HIS A 201 2.93 18.18 16.60
CA HIS A 201 3.88 18.23 15.48
C HIS A 201 3.24 17.87 14.13
N PHE A 202 1.95 17.57 14.10
CA PHE A 202 1.21 17.35 12.86
C PHE A 202 0.75 18.66 12.24
N LEU A 203 0.97 18.84 10.93
CA LEU A 203 0.51 20.05 10.22
C LEU A 203 -1.01 20.15 10.10
N ASN A 204 -1.68 19.01 10.02
CA ASN A 204 -3.07 18.89 9.63
C ASN A 204 -3.82 17.85 10.48
N ALA A 205 -3.48 17.73 11.76
CA ALA A 205 -4.22 16.88 12.68
C ALA A 205 -5.70 17.32 12.79
N SER A 206 -6.61 16.36 13.00
CA SER A 206 -8.04 16.63 13.16
C SER A 206 -8.38 17.31 14.48
N GLY A 207 -7.53 17.17 15.51
CA GLY A 207 -7.70 17.76 16.84
C GLY A 207 -8.37 16.81 17.85
N ARG A 208 -8.56 17.27 19.10
CA ARG A 208 -9.23 16.53 20.19
C ARG A 208 -8.66 15.14 20.50
N GLY A 209 -7.33 14.99 20.49
CA GLY A 209 -6.66 13.72 20.78
C GLY A 209 -6.71 12.71 19.62
N ARG A 210 -6.99 13.19 18.40
CA ARG A 210 -6.95 12.41 17.15
C ARG A 210 -6.01 13.06 16.14
N ILE A 211 -5.41 12.21 15.31
CA ILE A 211 -4.61 12.63 14.15
C ILE A 211 -5.48 12.64 12.90
N PHE A 212 -6.26 11.57 12.68
CA PHE A 212 -7.07 11.39 11.49
C PHE A 212 -8.48 11.95 11.70
N ALA A 213 -9.02 12.64 10.69
CA ALA A 213 -10.33 13.29 10.76
C ALA A 213 -11.50 12.32 10.54
N SER A 214 -11.29 11.36 9.64
CA SER A 214 -12.32 10.45 9.18
C SER A 214 -12.02 9.02 9.63
N THR A 215 -13.07 8.30 10.03
CA THR A 215 -12.99 6.85 10.14
C THR A 215 -13.10 6.28 8.73
N HIS A 216 -12.09 5.52 8.35
CA HIS A 216 -12.03 4.78 7.11
C HIS A 216 -12.37 3.31 7.37
N GLU A 217 -13.23 2.76 6.52
CA GLU A 217 -13.48 1.33 6.41
C GLU A 217 -12.88 0.84 5.08
N SER A 218 -12.18 -0.27 5.15
CA SER A 218 -11.63 -0.95 3.99
C SER A 218 -11.90 -2.43 4.04
N LYS A 219 -11.68 -3.10 2.91
CA LYS A 219 -11.71 -4.55 2.81
C LYS A 219 -10.37 -5.01 2.27
N LEU A 220 -9.76 -5.98 2.95
CA LEU A 220 -8.75 -6.82 2.30
C LEU A 220 -9.51 -7.89 1.54
N GLU A 221 -9.31 -7.95 0.24
CA GLU A 221 -9.95 -8.91 -0.65
C GLU A 221 -8.88 -9.79 -1.27
N TRP A 222 -9.19 -11.08 -1.44
CA TRP A 222 -8.33 -12.04 -2.14
C TRP A 222 -9.15 -13.11 -2.85
N ALA A 223 -8.58 -13.73 -3.87
CA ALA A 223 -9.18 -14.91 -4.51
C ALA A 223 -8.76 -16.20 -3.79
N ASP A 224 -9.69 -17.12 -3.63
CA ASP A 224 -9.36 -18.52 -3.37
C ASP A 224 -8.76 -19.15 -4.64
N ILE A 225 -7.42 -19.18 -4.70
CA ILE A 225 -6.71 -19.72 -5.87
C ILE A 225 -6.90 -21.24 -5.98
N GLU A 226 -7.09 -21.94 -4.87
CA GLU A 226 -7.27 -23.39 -4.87
C GLU A 226 -8.64 -23.74 -5.44
N GLU A 227 -9.69 -23.08 -4.96
CA GLU A 227 -11.05 -23.23 -5.49
C GLU A 227 -11.12 -22.82 -6.97
N PHE A 228 -10.54 -21.68 -7.33
CA PHE A 228 -10.44 -21.24 -8.73
C PHE A 228 -9.69 -22.28 -9.58
N GLY A 229 -8.57 -22.80 -9.09
CA GLY A 229 -7.74 -23.76 -9.81
C GLY A 229 -8.45 -25.10 -10.02
N ALA A 230 -9.23 -25.55 -9.03
CA ALA A 230 -10.07 -26.74 -9.13
C ALA A 230 -11.20 -26.56 -10.15
N ALA A 231 -11.84 -25.38 -10.17
CA ALA A 231 -12.90 -25.05 -11.12
C ALA A 231 -12.37 -24.83 -12.56
N HIS A 232 -11.13 -24.35 -12.70
CA HIS A 232 -10.55 -23.95 -13.99
C HIS A 232 -9.14 -24.52 -14.22
N PRO A 233 -8.97 -25.86 -14.30
CA PRO A 233 -7.65 -26.49 -14.41
C PRO A 233 -6.88 -26.11 -15.68
N ASN A 234 -7.60 -25.79 -16.77
CA ASN A 234 -6.96 -25.30 -18.00
C ASN A 234 -6.41 -23.88 -17.85
N ALA A 235 -7.07 -23.02 -17.06
CA ALA A 235 -6.56 -21.68 -16.77
C ALA A 235 -5.24 -21.77 -15.98
N VAL A 236 -5.15 -22.69 -15.01
CA VAL A 236 -3.92 -22.95 -14.26
C VAL A 236 -2.79 -23.41 -15.18
N LYS A 237 -3.05 -24.33 -16.12
CA LYS A 237 -2.03 -24.77 -17.10
C LYS A 237 -1.52 -23.62 -17.94
N LYS A 238 -2.41 -22.75 -18.41
CA LYS A 238 -2.04 -21.58 -19.21
C LYS A 238 -1.26 -20.56 -18.38
N LEU A 239 -1.67 -20.28 -17.15
CA LEU A 239 -0.91 -19.43 -16.22
C LEU A 239 0.50 -19.97 -15.96
N ASN A 240 0.67 -21.29 -15.81
CA ASN A 240 1.99 -21.90 -15.69
C ASN A 240 2.85 -21.72 -16.97
N SER A 241 2.24 -21.76 -18.15
CA SER A 241 2.91 -21.45 -19.41
C SER A 241 3.34 -19.97 -19.47
N LEU A 242 2.43 -19.07 -19.09
CA LEU A 242 2.68 -17.63 -19.03
C LEU A 242 3.78 -17.28 -18.03
N ALA A 243 3.81 -17.93 -16.86
CA ALA A 243 4.88 -17.77 -15.87
C ALA A 243 6.25 -18.16 -16.45
N ARG A 244 6.34 -19.27 -17.18
CA ARG A 244 7.58 -19.67 -17.88
C ARG A 244 7.98 -18.68 -18.96
N LYS A 245 7.01 -18.10 -19.68
CA LYS A 245 7.26 -17.04 -20.66
C LYS A 245 7.81 -15.78 -19.98
N CYS A 246 7.15 -15.34 -18.92
CA CYS A 246 7.54 -14.21 -18.08
C CYS A 246 8.99 -14.37 -17.57
N ALA A 247 9.34 -15.52 -16.99
CA ALA A 247 10.70 -15.81 -16.53
C ALA A 247 11.75 -15.75 -17.66
N LYS A 248 11.43 -16.30 -18.84
CA LYS A 248 12.34 -16.27 -20.00
C LYS A 248 12.59 -14.86 -20.54
N GLU A 249 11.58 -14.01 -20.48
CA GLU A 249 11.67 -12.62 -20.95
C GLU A 249 12.39 -11.74 -19.92
N ALA A 250 12.21 -11.98 -18.62
CA ALA A 250 12.93 -11.28 -17.56
C ALA A 250 14.46 -11.50 -17.57
N LEU A 251 14.94 -12.61 -18.15
CA LEU A 251 16.37 -12.91 -18.30
C LEU A 251 17.04 -12.22 -19.51
N ARG A 252 16.29 -11.41 -20.28
CA ARG A 252 16.80 -10.71 -21.47
C ARG A 252 17.08 -9.22 -21.25
N ASP A 253 16.61 -8.67 -20.13
CA ASP A 253 16.85 -7.30 -19.66
C ASP A 253 17.95 -7.28 -18.58
#